data_AF-A0A4S3JHN7-F1
#
_entry.id   AF-A0A4S3JHN7-F1
#
_cell.length_a   1.000
_cell.length_b   1.000
_cell.length_c   1.000
_cell.angle_alpha   90.00
_cell.angle_beta   90.00
_cell.angle_gamma   90.00
#
_symmetry.space_group_name_H-M   'P 1'
#
loop_
_entity.id
_entity.type
_entity.pdbx_description
1 polymer ?
#
loop_
_entity_poly.entity_id
_entity_poly.type
_entity_poly.pdbx_seq_one_letter_code
_entity_poly.pdbx_strand_id
1 'polypeptide(L)'
;MMRQLAHTASVVGDNDRKAWQCTKGKLSAHWFMKELNTSRCSATLKAAYHRQSVGGDQGDSTSSTGAVAVLGDTCDPSPPYQAQGAAMAVEDGATLGILLGKFSRAHPNQKATGTQISDLFGFYEILRKKRTTVNVEGSIENQVLYHMEDGPGEDARDKAFANVN
;
A
#
# COMPACT_ATOMS: atom_id res chain seq x y z
N MET A 1 -18.07 3.63 23.43
CA MET A 1 -17.79 2.19 23.60
C MET A 1 -16.56 1.81 22.78
N MET A 2 -15.37 2.26 23.21
CA MET A 2 -14.03 1.81 22.74
C MET A 2 -13.00 2.29 23.78
N ARG A 3 -13.14 1.77 25.00
CA ARG A 3 -12.17 1.88 26.10
C ARG A 3 -12.08 0.52 26.77
N GLN A 4 -11.50 -0.44 26.07
CA GLN A 4 -11.00 -1.71 26.62
C GLN A 4 -10.47 -2.53 25.45
N LEU A 5 -9.17 -2.45 25.22
CA LEU A 5 -8.29 -3.50 24.69
C LEU A 5 -6.84 -2.95 24.75
N ALA A 6 -6.49 -2.39 25.91
CA ALA A 6 -5.14 -2.02 26.29
C ALA A 6 -4.63 -3.05 27.30
N HIS A 7 -4.51 -4.32 26.91
CA HIS A 7 -3.81 -5.35 27.69
C HIS A 7 -3.52 -6.56 26.80
N THR A 8 -2.41 -6.50 26.05
CA THR A 8 -1.44 -7.58 25.82
C THR A 8 -0.40 -7.08 24.80
N ALA A 9 0.43 -6.13 25.22
CA ALA A 9 1.67 -5.78 24.52
C ALA A 9 2.71 -5.43 25.58
N SER A 10 3.01 -6.39 26.45
CA SER A 10 4.12 -6.29 27.38
C SER A 10 5.34 -6.96 26.75
N VAL A 11 5.99 -6.31 25.78
CA VAL A 11 7.45 -6.28 25.55
C VAL A 11 7.75 -5.12 24.58
N VAL A 12 7.59 -3.87 25.00
CA VAL A 12 8.29 -2.73 24.38
C VAL A 12 8.72 -1.81 25.52
N GLY A 13 10.02 -1.55 25.60
CA GLY A 13 10.64 -0.81 26.68
C GLY A 13 10.14 0.62 26.82
N ASP A 14 10.25 1.15 28.03
CA ASP A 14 9.58 2.37 28.51
C ASP A 14 9.98 3.70 27.85
N ASN A 15 10.86 3.70 26.85
CA ASN A 15 11.42 4.92 26.27
C ASN A 15 10.61 5.55 25.12
N ASP A 16 9.60 4.87 24.57
CA ASP A 16 8.93 5.34 23.34
C ASP A 16 7.59 6.07 23.55
N ARG A 17 7.18 6.30 24.81
CA ARG A 17 5.90 6.95 25.14
C ARG A 17 5.80 8.44 24.78
N LYS A 18 6.88 9.09 24.32
CA LYS A 18 6.89 10.53 23.96
C LYS A 18 6.72 10.83 22.47
N ALA A 19 6.64 9.82 21.59
CA ALA A 19 6.68 10.04 20.15
C ALA A 19 5.32 10.33 19.47
N TRP A 20 4.19 10.19 20.19
CA TRP A 20 2.84 10.39 19.63
C TRP A 20 2.28 11.81 19.85
N GLN A 21 3.07 12.83 19.52
CA GLN A 21 2.51 14.16 19.28
C GLN A 21 2.44 14.39 17.77
N CYS A 22 1.22 14.31 17.24
CA CYS A 22 0.87 14.73 15.90
C CYS A 22 1.08 16.24 15.77
N THR A 23 2.30 16.65 15.45
CA THR A 23 2.58 18.02 15.01
C THR A 23 2.14 18.16 13.56
N LYS A 24 1.11 18.99 13.39
CA LYS A 24 0.47 19.36 12.13
C LYS A 24 1.49 19.63 11.01
N GLY A 25 1.35 18.94 9.88
CA GLY A 25 1.42 19.62 8.58
C GLY A 25 2.66 19.45 7.68
N LYS A 26 3.65 18.60 7.98
CA LYS A 26 4.71 18.25 6.99
C LYS A 26 5.19 16.82 7.16
N LEU A 27 4.51 15.87 6.52
CA LEU A 27 5.11 14.57 6.18
C LEU A 27 6.06 14.80 5.01
N SER A 28 7.28 15.27 5.29
CA SER A 28 8.33 15.24 4.27
C SER A 28 9.01 13.87 4.32
N ALA A 29 9.18 13.25 3.15
CA ALA A 29 9.88 11.99 2.92
C ALA A 29 11.27 11.90 3.62
N HIS A 30 11.80 13.04 4.09
CA HIS A 30 13.03 13.17 4.85
C HIS A 30 13.06 12.36 6.15
N TRP A 31 11.93 12.20 6.87
CA TRP A 31 11.91 11.40 8.10
C TRP A 31 12.05 9.90 7.82
N PHE A 32 11.26 9.38 6.87
CA PHE A 32 11.33 7.97 6.46
C PHE A 32 12.70 7.61 5.85
N MET A 33 13.28 8.51 5.05
CA MET A 33 14.63 8.35 4.49
C MET A 33 15.73 8.28 5.57
N LYS A 34 15.58 9.01 6.69
CA LYS A 34 16.56 8.99 7.79
C LYS A 34 16.52 7.67 8.57
N GLU A 35 15.33 7.08 8.72
CA GLU A 35 15.12 5.75 9.30
C GLU A 35 15.69 4.65 8.37
N LEU A 36 15.41 4.76 7.06
CA LEU A 36 15.94 3.85 6.04
C LEU A 36 17.46 3.90 5.99
N ASN A 37 18.09 5.05 6.22
CA ASN A 37 19.56 5.18 6.16
C ASN A 37 20.28 4.70 7.43
N THR A 38 19.56 4.18 8.43
CA THR A 38 20.18 3.52 9.58
C THR A 38 20.90 2.23 9.16
N SER A 39 21.94 1.83 9.90
CA SER A 39 22.73 0.61 9.65
C SER A 39 21.95 -0.70 9.82
N ARG A 40 20.67 -0.63 10.21
CA ARG A 40 19.78 -1.76 10.46
C ARG A 40 18.88 -2.12 9.28
N CYS A 41 18.66 -1.21 8.33
CA CYS A 41 17.88 -1.51 7.14
C CYS A 41 18.75 -2.29 6.14
N SER A 42 18.33 -3.52 5.82
CA SER A 42 18.95 -4.36 4.79
C SER A 42 19.06 -3.59 3.47
N ALA A 43 20.14 -3.80 2.72
CA ALA A 43 20.33 -3.28 1.38
C ALA A 43 19.12 -3.59 0.46
N THR A 44 18.46 -4.73 0.69
CA THR A 44 17.23 -5.14 -0.01
C THR A 44 16.05 -4.19 0.26
N LEU A 45 15.91 -3.69 1.50
CA LEU A 45 14.83 -2.78 1.88
C LEU A 45 15.03 -1.39 1.27
N LYS A 46 16.27 -0.91 1.27
CA LYS A 46 16.67 0.32 0.57
C LYS A 46 16.46 0.21 -0.94
N ALA A 47 16.82 -0.93 -1.54
CA ALA A 47 16.66 -1.18 -2.97
C ALA A 47 15.18 -1.29 -3.38
N ALA A 48 14.34 -1.94 -2.57
CA ALA A 48 12.89 -2.04 -2.82
C ALA A 48 12.25 -0.64 -2.84
N TYR A 49 12.55 0.20 -1.85
CA TYR A 49 12.03 1.57 -1.79
C TYR A 49 12.57 2.46 -2.91
N HIS A 50 13.87 2.37 -3.22
CA HIS A 50 14.47 3.16 -4.29
C HIS A 50 13.89 2.79 -5.66
N ARG A 51 13.69 1.49 -5.93
CA ARG A 51 13.09 0.97 -7.17
C ARG A 51 11.65 1.48 -7.36
N GLN A 52 10.91 1.62 -6.28
CA GLN A 52 9.57 2.21 -6.27
C GLN A 52 9.58 3.72 -6.59
N SER A 53 10.59 4.45 -6.09
CA SER A 53 10.70 5.90 -6.31
C SER A 53 11.23 6.32 -7.70
N VAL A 54 11.88 5.42 -8.44
CA VAL A 54 12.41 5.68 -9.80
C VAL A 54 11.50 5.17 -10.93
N GLY A 55 10.29 4.69 -10.61
CA GLY A 55 9.28 4.30 -11.60
C GLY A 55 8.63 5.51 -12.27
N GLY A 56 9.36 6.15 -13.19
CA GLY A 56 8.89 7.26 -14.02
C GLY A 56 8.14 6.84 -15.27
N ASP A 57 7.65 5.61 -15.35
CA ASP A 57 6.83 5.12 -16.46
C ASP A 57 5.60 4.43 -15.87
N GLN A 58 4.41 4.97 -16.19
CA GLN A 58 3.12 4.42 -15.80
C GLN A 58 3.03 2.98 -16.34
N GLY A 59 3.37 1.95 -15.54
CA GLY A 59 3.20 0.57 -16.00
C GLY A 59 3.75 -0.58 -15.15
N ASP A 60 4.73 -0.37 -14.27
CA ASP A 60 5.26 -1.50 -13.48
C ASP A 60 5.82 -1.12 -12.10
N SER A 61 4.93 -0.78 -11.16
CA SER A 61 5.26 -0.72 -9.73
C SER A 61 5.49 -2.15 -9.22
N THR A 62 6.76 -2.60 -9.15
CA THR A 62 7.09 -3.90 -8.56
C THR A 62 6.77 -3.88 -7.06
N SER A 63 5.72 -4.58 -6.63
CA SER A 63 5.27 -4.62 -5.23
C SER A 63 6.19 -5.45 -4.32
N SER A 64 7.15 -6.19 -4.89
CA SER A 64 8.04 -7.07 -4.15
C SER A 64 9.50 -7.05 -4.65
N THR A 65 10.46 -7.34 -3.78
CA THR A 65 11.86 -7.55 -4.15
C THR A 65 12.49 -8.56 -3.20
N GLY A 66 12.75 -9.78 -3.71
CA GLY A 66 13.21 -10.88 -2.88
C GLY A 66 12.16 -11.24 -1.82
N ALA A 67 12.61 -11.47 -0.58
CA ALA A 67 11.73 -11.77 0.55
C ALA A 67 11.15 -10.51 1.24
N VAL A 68 10.99 -9.40 0.50
CA VAL A 68 10.40 -8.14 1.00
C VAL A 68 9.26 -7.72 0.07
N ALA A 69 8.12 -7.34 0.65
CA ALA A 69 6.97 -6.81 -0.07
C ALA A 69 6.59 -5.42 0.48
N VAL A 70 6.14 -4.55 -0.41
CA VAL A 70 5.61 -3.21 -0.11
C VAL A 70 4.12 -3.20 -0.45
N LEU A 71 3.29 -2.60 0.41
CA LEU A 71 1.82 -2.70 0.34
C LEU A 71 1.17 -1.31 0.36
N GLY A 72 -0.09 -1.23 -0.05
CA GLY A 72 -0.89 -0.01 0.03
C GLY A 72 -0.31 1.17 -0.74
N ASP A 73 -0.53 2.39 -0.25
CA ASP A 73 -0.17 3.64 -0.93
C ASP A 73 1.34 3.82 -1.17
N THR A 74 2.18 3.06 -0.48
CA THR A 74 3.61 3.00 -0.84
C THR A 74 3.83 2.32 -2.19
N CYS A 75 3.07 1.26 -2.50
CA CYS A 75 3.13 0.52 -3.75
C CYS A 75 2.33 1.17 -4.88
N ASP A 76 1.09 1.55 -4.59
CA ASP A 76 0.14 2.01 -5.59
C ASP A 76 -0.54 3.30 -5.11
N PRO A 77 0.19 4.44 -5.10
CA PRO A 77 -0.38 5.71 -4.68
C PRO A 77 -1.52 6.12 -5.62
N SER A 78 -2.74 6.11 -5.10
CA SER A 78 -3.94 6.54 -5.82
C SER A 78 -4.39 7.93 -5.34
N PRO A 79 -4.81 8.84 -6.24
CA PRO A 79 -5.50 10.06 -5.83
C PRO A 79 -6.75 9.75 -4.99
N PRO A 80 -7.23 10.67 -4.15
CA PRO A 80 -8.33 10.39 -3.23
C PRO A 80 -9.73 10.40 -3.90
N TYR A 81 -9.85 10.18 -5.22
CA TYR A 81 -11.13 10.31 -5.94
C TYR A 81 -11.96 9.03 -6.03
N GLN A 82 -11.43 7.92 -5.52
CA GLN A 82 -12.19 6.69 -5.28
C GLN A 82 -12.25 6.29 -3.80
N ALA A 83 -11.46 6.94 -2.93
CA ALA A 83 -11.35 6.64 -1.50
C ALA A 83 -11.03 5.16 -1.18
N GLN A 84 -10.29 4.47 -2.05
CA GLN A 84 -9.99 3.04 -1.92
C GLN A 84 -8.57 2.69 -1.42
N GLY A 85 -7.68 3.66 -1.17
CA GLY A 85 -6.29 3.37 -0.76
C GLY A 85 -6.20 2.44 0.46
N ALA A 86 -6.99 2.72 1.51
CA ALA A 86 -7.07 1.86 2.70
C ALA A 86 -7.66 0.47 2.41
N ALA A 87 -8.65 0.39 1.51
CA ALA A 87 -9.23 -0.88 1.10
C ALA A 87 -8.21 -1.74 0.33
N MET A 88 -7.42 -1.13 -0.56
CA MET A 88 -6.34 -1.80 -1.27
C MET A 88 -5.29 -2.37 -0.29
N ALA A 89 -4.88 -1.60 0.71
CA ALA A 89 -3.94 -2.07 1.73
C ALA A 89 -4.47 -3.28 2.54
N VAL A 90 -5.78 -3.29 2.86
CA VAL A 90 -6.42 -4.42 3.53
C VAL A 90 -6.46 -5.65 2.61
N GLU A 91 -6.83 -5.47 1.35
CA GLU A 91 -6.82 -6.53 0.34
C GLU A 91 -5.40 -7.13 0.18
N ASP A 92 -4.36 -6.29 0.13
CA ASP A 92 -2.96 -6.72 0.01
C ASP A 92 -2.55 -7.62 1.19
N GLY A 93 -2.84 -7.15 2.42
CA GLY A 93 -2.58 -7.91 3.64
C GLY A 93 -3.34 -9.24 3.69
N ALA A 94 -4.59 -9.25 3.24
CA ALA A 94 -5.38 -10.47 3.14
C ALA A 94 -4.79 -11.47 2.13
N THR A 95 -4.39 -11.01 0.95
CA THR A 95 -3.75 -11.86 -0.08
C THR A 95 -2.47 -12.48 0.46
N LEU A 96 -1.58 -11.70 1.07
CA LEU A 96 -0.35 -12.22 1.68
C LEU A 96 -0.64 -13.21 2.81
N GLY A 97 -1.58 -12.88 3.70
CA GLY A 97 -1.98 -13.77 4.79
C GLY A 97 -2.50 -15.12 4.30
N ILE A 98 -3.26 -15.13 3.20
CA ILE A 98 -3.74 -16.35 2.56
C ILE A 98 -2.58 -17.15 1.96
N LEU A 99 -1.68 -16.51 1.19
CA LEU A 99 -0.56 -17.18 0.53
C LEU A 99 0.41 -17.80 1.56
N LEU A 100 0.84 -17.01 2.55
CA LEU A 100 1.73 -17.47 3.61
C LEU A 100 1.05 -18.52 4.50
N GLY A 101 -0.24 -18.35 4.81
CA GLY A 101 -1.01 -19.31 5.59
C GLY A 101 -1.18 -20.66 4.87
N LYS A 102 -1.39 -20.65 3.55
CA LYS A 102 -1.42 -21.87 2.74
C LYS A 102 -0.05 -22.57 2.73
N PHE A 103 1.03 -21.81 2.53
CA PHE A 103 2.39 -22.35 2.58
C PHE A 103 2.69 -23.01 3.94
N SER A 104 2.40 -22.32 5.04
CA SER A 104 2.65 -22.83 6.39
C SER A 104 1.88 -24.11 6.69
N ARG A 105 0.62 -24.23 6.26
CA ARG A 105 -0.17 -25.45 6.44
C ARG A 105 0.33 -26.62 5.59
N ALA A 106 0.79 -26.35 4.38
CA ALA A 106 1.37 -27.37 3.51
C ALA A 106 2.73 -27.89 4.03
N HIS A 107 3.43 -27.08 4.82
CA HIS A 107 4.79 -27.36 5.30
C HIS A 107 4.96 -27.12 6.81
N PRO A 108 4.24 -27.87 7.67
CA PRO A 108 4.11 -27.55 9.11
C PRO A 108 5.41 -27.59 9.91
N ASN A 109 6.42 -28.33 9.45
CA ASN A 109 7.71 -28.49 10.13
C ASN A 109 8.89 -27.86 9.37
N GLN A 110 8.61 -27.06 8.34
CA GLN A 110 9.62 -26.44 7.52
C GLN A 110 9.55 -24.92 7.65
N LYS A 111 10.69 -24.30 7.95
CA LYS A 111 10.83 -22.85 7.82
C LYS A 111 10.92 -22.50 6.33
N ALA A 112 10.15 -21.50 5.92
CA ALA A 112 10.24 -20.97 4.57
C ALA A 112 11.65 -20.45 4.30
N THR A 113 12.23 -20.82 3.16
CA THR A 113 13.46 -20.20 2.68
C THR A 113 13.17 -18.81 2.10
N GLY A 114 14.19 -17.95 2.02
CA GLY A 114 14.04 -16.64 1.39
C GLY A 114 13.58 -16.72 -0.07
N THR A 115 13.98 -17.77 -0.81
CA THR A 115 13.52 -18.02 -2.18
C THR A 115 12.03 -18.35 -2.24
N GLN A 116 11.56 -19.25 -1.37
CA GLN A 116 10.13 -19.60 -1.30
C GLN A 116 9.26 -18.39 -0.93
N ILE A 117 9.72 -17.54 -0.01
CA ILE A 117 9.02 -16.28 0.31
C ILE A 117 9.01 -15.34 -0.89
N SER A 118 10.13 -15.22 -1.60
CA SER A 118 10.22 -14.41 -2.83
C SER A 118 9.23 -14.88 -3.90
N ASP A 119 9.11 -16.19 -4.11
CA ASP A 119 8.16 -16.75 -5.09
C ASP A 119 6.71 -16.45 -4.69
N LEU A 120 6.38 -16.60 -3.39
CA LEU A 120 5.07 -16.23 -2.85
C LEU A 120 4.76 -14.75 -3.03
N PHE A 121 5.76 -13.86 -2.87
CA PHE A 121 5.58 -12.44 -3.10
C PHE A 121 5.43 -12.09 -4.58
N GLY A 122 6.10 -12.83 -5.48
CA GLY A 122 5.84 -12.74 -6.91
C GLY A 122 4.39 -13.13 -7.28
N PHE A 123 3.84 -14.18 -6.66
CA PHE A 123 2.42 -14.51 -6.85
C PHE A 123 1.48 -13.43 -6.30
N TYR A 124 1.79 -12.86 -5.15
CA TYR A 124 1.06 -11.72 -4.59
C TYR A 124 1.00 -10.55 -5.57
N GLU A 125 2.15 -10.18 -6.14
CA GLU A 125 2.25 -9.08 -7.11
C GLU A 125 1.38 -9.32 -8.33
N ILE A 126 1.46 -10.51 -8.93
CA ILE A 126 0.63 -10.90 -10.07
C ILE A 126 -0.88 -10.80 -9.74
N LEU A 127 -1.28 -11.25 -8.55
CA LEU A 127 -2.68 -11.25 -8.13
C LEU A 127 -3.22 -9.83 -7.88
N ARG A 128 -2.37 -8.92 -7.41
CA ARG A 128 -2.79 -7.57 -7.00
C ARG A 128 -2.67 -6.53 -8.11
N LYS A 129 -1.70 -6.68 -9.01
CA LYS A 129 -1.38 -5.70 -10.06
C LYS A 129 -2.60 -5.25 -10.85
N LYS A 130 -3.40 -6.19 -11.38
CA LYS A 130 -4.61 -5.82 -12.15
C LYS A 130 -5.60 -4.99 -11.34
N ARG A 131 -5.80 -5.33 -10.06
CA ARG A 131 -6.79 -4.68 -9.19
C ARG A 131 -6.33 -3.29 -8.78
N THR A 132 -5.05 -3.11 -8.46
CA THR A 132 -4.49 -1.81 -8.07
C THR A 132 -4.40 -0.88 -9.28
N THR A 133 -4.00 -1.38 -10.46
CA THR A 133 -3.99 -0.60 -11.71
C THR A 133 -5.36 -0.02 -12.04
N VAL A 134 -6.41 -0.84 -12.06
CA VAL A 134 -7.79 -0.39 -12.36
C VAL A 134 -8.25 0.70 -11.37
N ASN A 135 -7.85 0.59 -10.11
CA ASN A 135 -8.21 1.57 -9.08
C ASN A 135 -7.48 2.90 -9.26
N VAL A 136 -6.18 2.85 -9.55
CA VAL A 136 -5.38 4.06 -9.80
C VAL A 136 -5.89 4.77 -11.05
N GLU A 137 -6.10 4.04 -12.14
CA GLU A 137 -6.63 4.57 -13.40
C GLU A 137 -8.01 5.18 -13.21
N GLY A 138 -8.95 4.43 -12.60
CA GLY A 138 -10.30 4.94 -12.34
C GLY A 138 -10.30 6.15 -11.40
N SER A 139 -9.34 6.26 -10.48
CA SER A 139 -9.20 7.47 -9.66
C SER A 139 -8.66 8.66 -10.44
N ILE A 140 -7.81 8.45 -11.44
CA ILE A 140 -7.36 9.53 -12.35
C ILE A 140 -8.51 9.96 -13.25
N GLU A 141 -9.29 9.02 -13.78
CA GLU A 141 -10.50 9.31 -14.56
C GLU A 141 -11.51 10.11 -13.75
N ASN A 142 -11.76 9.71 -12.49
CA ASN A 142 -12.63 10.45 -11.58
C ASN A 142 -12.11 11.87 -11.30
N GLN A 143 -10.78 12.06 -11.20
CA GLN A 143 -10.20 13.39 -11.05
C GLN A 143 -10.64 14.31 -12.18
N VAL A 144 -10.51 13.85 -13.42
CA VAL A 144 -10.88 14.60 -14.62
C VAL A 144 -12.38 14.83 -14.65
N LEU A 145 -13.17 13.80 -14.34
CA LEU A 145 -14.63 13.86 -14.35
C LEU A 145 -15.20 14.84 -13.33
N TYR A 146 -14.57 14.97 -12.17
CA TYR A 146 -15.03 15.86 -11.10
C TYR A 146 -14.56 17.31 -11.24
N HIS A 147 -13.46 17.56 -11.96
CA HIS A 147 -12.91 18.90 -12.17
C HIS A 147 -13.04 19.35 -13.63
N MET A 148 -14.10 18.92 -14.32
CA MET A 148 -14.38 19.39 -15.67
C MET A 148 -14.69 20.89 -15.64
N GLU A 149 -14.21 21.64 -16.63
CA GLU A 149 -14.55 23.05 -16.77
C GLU A 149 -16.02 23.22 -17.17
N ASP A 150 -16.63 24.32 -16.72
CA ASP A 150 -18.01 24.67 -17.04
C ASP A 150 -18.25 24.64 -18.55
N GLY A 151 -19.28 23.90 -18.98
CA GLY A 151 -19.64 23.82 -20.39
C GLY A 151 -20.45 22.60 -20.78
N PRO A 152 -20.58 22.32 -22.10
CA PRO A 152 -21.43 21.24 -22.59
C PRO A 152 -21.04 19.84 -22.07
N GLY A 153 -19.76 19.64 -21.74
CA GLY A 153 -19.26 18.39 -21.16
C GLY A 153 -19.75 18.19 -19.72
N GLU A 154 -19.72 19.25 -18.90
CA GLU A 154 -20.25 19.24 -17.55
C GLU A 154 -21.77 18.99 -17.56
N ASP A 155 -22.52 19.69 -18.41
CA ASP A 155 -23.97 19.50 -18.56
C ASP A 155 -24.34 18.06 -18.91
N ALA A 156 -23.57 17.43 -19.80
CA ALA A 156 -23.78 16.04 -20.20
C ALA A 156 -23.51 15.07 -19.05
N ARG A 157 -22.43 15.31 -18.28
CA ARG A 157 -22.06 14.54 -17.08
C ARG A 157 -23.13 14.65 -16.01
N ASP A 158 -23.60 15.86 -15.72
CA ASP A 158 -24.64 16.13 -14.73
C ASP A 158 -25.96 15.43 -15.08
N LYS A 159 -26.37 15.51 -16.35
CA LYS A 159 -27.55 14.78 -16.85
C LYS A 159 -27.38 13.27 -16.75
N ALA A 160 -26.19 12.75 -17.04
CA ALA A 160 -25.91 11.33 -16.90
C ALA A 160 -26.06 10.88 -15.44
N PHE A 161 -25.50 11.63 -14.48
CA PHE A 161 -25.60 11.31 -13.06
C PHE A 161 -26.99 11.52 -12.46
N ALA A 162 -27.77 12.49 -12.95
CA ALA A 162 -29.16 12.67 -12.53
C ALA A 162 -30.06 11.47 -12.86
N ASN A 163 -29.68 10.66 -13.86
CA ASN A 163 -30.44 9.51 -14.33
C ASN A 163 -29.96 8.16 -13.77
N VAL A 164 -28.97 8.14 -12.87
CA VAL A 164 -28.53 6.92 -12.18
C VAL A 164 -29.41 6.70 -10.95
N ASN A 165 -30.49 5.94 -11.12
CA ASN A 165 -31.34 5.41 -10.05
C ASN A 165 -31.45 3.89 -10.17
#